data_AF-A0A511YV92-F1
#
_entry.id   AF-A0A511YV92-F1
#
_cell.length_a   1.000
_cell.length_b   1.000
_cell.length_c   1.000
_cell.angle_alpha   90.00
_cell.angle_beta   90.00
_cell.angle_gamma   90.00
#
_symmetry.space_group_name_H-M   'P 1'
#
loop_
_entity.id
_entity.type
_entity.pdbx_description
1 polymer ?
#
loop_
_entity_poly.entity_id
_entity_poly.type
_entity_poly.pdbx_seq_one_letter_code
_entity_poly.pdbx_strand_id
1 'polypeptide(L)'
;MTVDPRAALDRLVAALEAHFHAVSTRRTDDDPAVDDAYDVLADAFEVYEDALAHVHSETMPFGLLDDDDEDDEDDDEDDIDVDVDDDDDDDDEHEDDDEDDDEDDDDEDDDDDDVDEDDLDDIDEDEDVVDDPDEV
;
A
#
# COMPACT_ATOMS: atom_id res chain seq x y z
N MET A 1 -5.57 6.44 21.54
CA MET A 1 -6.83 6.16 20.83
C MET A 1 -6.45 5.17 19.77
N THR A 2 -6.99 3.96 19.81
CA THR A 2 -6.71 2.98 18.77
C THR A 2 -7.47 3.42 17.51
N VAL A 3 -6.71 3.84 16.50
CA VAL A 3 -7.24 4.21 15.18
C VAL A 3 -7.43 2.92 14.38
N ASP A 4 -8.54 2.81 13.65
CA ASP A 4 -8.78 1.67 12.76
C ASP A 4 -7.76 1.72 11.60
N PRO A 5 -7.04 0.62 11.30
CA PRO A 5 -6.04 0.60 10.24
C PRO A 5 -6.60 1.03 8.87
N ARG A 6 -7.86 0.72 8.57
CA ARG A 6 -8.48 1.16 7.31
C ARG A 6 -8.69 2.67 7.29
N ALA A 7 -9.14 3.24 8.41
CA ALA A 7 -9.33 4.68 8.51
C ALA A 7 -8.00 5.44 8.48
N ALA A 8 -6.94 4.86 9.06
CA ALA A 8 -5.58 5.40 8.97
C ALA A 8 -5.03 5.30 7.54
N LEU A 9 -5.28 4.18 6.85
CA LEU A 9 -4.90 4.01 5.44
C LEU A 9 -5.60 5.03 4.54
N ASP A 10 -6.90 5.25 4.71
CA ASP A 10 -7.64 6.27 3.94
C ASP A 10 -7.04 7.67 4.15
N ARG A 11 -6.59 7.98 5.38
CA ARG A 11 -5.90 9.23 5.69
C ARG A 11 -4.53 9.32 5.02
N LEU A 12 -3.76 8.23 5.02
CA LEU A 12 -2.46 8.14 4.35
C LEU A 12 -2.60 8.34 2.84
N VAL A 13 -3.58 7.70 2.21
CA VAL A 13 -3.87 7.88 0.77
C VAL A 13 -4.22 9.34 0.46
N ALA A 14 -5.10 9.96 1.26
CA ALA A 14 -5.44 11.37 1.07
C ALA A 14 -4.22 12.30 1.26
N ALA A 15 -3.31 11.99 2.18
CA ALA A 15 -2.08 12.74 2.38
C ALA A 15 -1.10 12.59 1.20
N LEU A 16 -0.98 11.38 0.63
CA LEU A 16 -0.18 11.13 -0.58
C LEU A 16 -0.69 11.94 -1.77
N GLU A 17 -2.02 11.98 -1.98
CA GLU A 17 -2.64 12.79 -3.03
C GLU A 17 -2.38 14.29 -2.83
N ALA A 18 -2.49 14.78 -1.59
CA ALA A 18 -2.20 16.17 -1.24
C ALA A 18 -0.73 16.53 -1.46
N HIS A 19 0.20 15.66 -1.06
CA HIS A 19 1.63 15.83 -1.28
C HIS A 19 1.95 15.86 -2.78
N PHE A 20 1.42 14.92 -3.56
CA PHE A 20 1.59 14.92 -5.02
C PHE A 20 1.04 16.20 -5.66
N HIS A 21 -0.12 16.69 -5.20
CA HIS A 21 -0.70 17.94 -5.67
C HIS A 21 0.20 19.14 -5.35
N ALA A 22 0.74 19.22 -4.14
CA ALA A 22 1.68 20.27 -3.75
C ALA A 22 2.94 20.24 -4.63
N VAL A 23 3.54 19.07 -4.82
CA VAL A 23 4.73 18.90 -5.70
C VAL A 23 4.41 19.27 -7.15
N SER A 24 3.24 18.89 -7.65
CA SER A 24 2.84 19.16 -9.04
C SER A 24 2.54 20.64 -9.30
N THR A 25 2.15 21.38 -8.25
CA THR A 25 1.79 22.81 -8.35
C THR A 25 2.89 23.75 -7.83
N ARG A 26 4.04 23.19 -7.40
CA ARG A 26 5.15 23.94 -6.83
C ARG A 26 5.63 25.03 -7.77
N ARG A 27 5.85 26.23 -7.20
CA ARG A 27 6.25 27.42 -7.97
C ARG A 27 7.75 27.70 -7.92
N THR A 28 8.42 27.19 -6.89
CA THR A 28 9.85 27.32 -6.65
C THR A 28 10.41 25.95 -6.30
N ASP A 29 11.73 25.76 -6.40
CA ASP A 29 12.40 24.54 -5.91
C ASP A 29 12.21 24.31 -4.41
N ASP A 30 12.04 25.39 -3.64
CA ASP A 30 11.81 25.43 -2.19
C ASP A 30 10.42 26.04 -1.98
N ASP A 31 9.38 25.21 -2.08
CA ASP A 31 7.99 25.64 -1.94
C ASP A 31 7.46 25.18 -0.58
N PRO A 32 7.13 26.09 0.36
CA PRO A 32 6.72 25.70 1.71
C PRO A 32 5.44 24.87 1.72
N ALA A 33 4.62 24.93 0.66
CA ALA A 33 3.45 24.07 0.54
C ALA A 33 3.82 22.58 0.36
N VAL A 34 4.99 22.29 -0.21
CA VAL A 34 5.49 20.93 -0.36
C VAL A 34 5.98 20.41 0.99
N ASP A 35 6.72 21.22 1.74
CA ASP A 35 7.22 20.88 3.07
C ASP A 35 6.05 20.64 4.03
N ASP A 36 5.07 21.55 4.08
CA ASP A 36 3.85 21.39 4.89
C ASP A 36 3.10 20.09 4.52
N ALA A 37 3.06 19.74 3.23
CA ALA A 37 2.40 18.52 2.78
C ALA A 37 3.21 17.26 3.08
N TYR A 38 4.54 17.36 3.11
CA TYR A 38 5.44 16.29 3.53
C TYR A 38 5.26 15.97 5.02
N ASP A 39 5.22 16.99 5.89
CA ASP A 39 4.98 16.82 7.33
C ASP A 39 3.64 16.10 7.59
N VAL A 40 2.57 16.52 6.88
CA VAL A 40 1.25 15.89 7.00
C VAL A 40 1.26 14.44 6.52
N LEU A 41 2.06 14.13 5.48
CA LEU A 41 2.23 12.77 4.97
C LEU A 41 2.99 11.89 5.97
N ALA A 42 4.07 12.40 6.55
CA ALA A 42 4.84 11.73 7.59
C ALA A 42 3.96 11.38 8.80
N ASP A 43 3.23 12.36 9.34
CA ASP A 43 2.28 12.16 10.44
C ASP A 43 1.24 11.07 10.11
N ALA A 44 0.71 11.07 8.89
CA ALA A 44 -0.30 10.10 8.47
C ALA A 44 0.27 8.69 8.33
N PHE A 45 1.53 8.58 7.88
CA PHE A 45 2.25 7.31 7.78
C PHE A 45 2.46 6.69 9.16
N GLU A 46 2.99 7.45 10.13
CA GLU A 46 3.22 6.96 11.49
C GLU A 46 1.92 6.46 12.16
N VAL A 47 0.82 7.19 11.95
CA VAL A 47 -0.50 6.79 12.48
C VAL A 47 -0.99 5.49 11.85
N TYR A 48 -0.72 5.26 10.57
CA TYR A 48 -1.06 4.01 9.90
C TYR A 48 -0.18 2.85 10.38
N GLU A 49 1.11 3.08 10.52
CA GLU A 49 2.06 2.08 11.03
C GLU A 49 1.72 1.66 12.47
N ASP A 50 1.47 2.62 13.38
CA ASP A 50 1.05 2.33 14.77
C ASP A 50 -0.28 1.54 14.79
N ALA A 51 -1.24 1.90 13.94
CA ALA A 51 -2.49 1.17 13.83
C ALA A 51 -2.29 -0.27 13.33
N LEU A 52 -1.39 -0.47 12.37
CA LEU A 52 -1.04 -1.79 11.83
C LEU A 52 -0.36 -2.66 12.90
N ALA A 53 0.62 -2.10 13.60
CA ALA A 53 1.32 -2.75 14.70
C ALA A 53 0.36 -3.11 15.84
N HIS A 54 -0.62 -2.26 16.13
CA HIS A 54 -1.57 -2.52 17.21
C HIS A 54 -2.62 -3.59 16.89
N VAL A 55 -3.12 -3.63 15.65
CA VAL A 55 -4.23 -4.52 15.25
C VAL A 55 -3.74 -5.85 14.69
N HIS A 56 -2.66 -5.80 13.90
CA HIS A 56 -2.14 -6.96 13.18
C HIS A 56 -0.82 -7.47 13.72
N SER A 57 -0.19 -6.76 14.68
CA SER A 57 1.14 -7.09 15.20
C SER A 57 2.21 -7.17 14.10
N GLU A 58 2.06 -6.33 13.08
CA GLU A 58 2.92 -6.29 11.89
C GLU A 58 3.47 -4.87 11.69
N THR A 59 4.69 -4.79 11.15
CA THR A 59 5.38 -3.53 10.86
C THR A 59 5.68 -3.40 9.37
N MET A 60 5.86 -2.17 8.89
CA MET A 60 6.17 -1.92 7.48
C MET A 60 7.66 -2.22 7.19
N PRO A 61 8.01 -2.76 6.01
CA PRO A 61 9.40 -3.04 5.64
C PRO A 61 10.20 -1.78 5.26
N PHE A 62 9.62 -0.59 5.41
CA PHE A 62 10.23 0.72 5.17
C PHE A 62 9.64 1.71 6.18
N GLY A 63 10.43 2.73 6.52
CA GLY A 63 10.04 3.80 7.44
C GLY A 63 10.32 5.19 6.86
N LEU A 64 9.99 6.22 7.64
CA LEU A 64 10.38 7.59 7.32
C LEU A 64 11.89 7.76 7.54
N LEU A 65 12.53 8.52 6.67
CA LEU A 65 13.90 8.99 6.88
C LEU A 65 13.81 10.13 7.90
N ASP A 66 14.52 10.03 9.03
CA ASP A 66 14.66 11.18 9.91
C ASP A 66 15.62 12.17 9.24
N ASP A 67 15.19 13.42 9.10
CA ASP A 67 15.99 14.48 8.47
C ASP A 67 17.24 14.83 9.34
N ASP A 68 17.30 14.34 10.58
CA ASP A 68 18.44 14.44 11.50
C ASP A 68 19.44 13.27 11.38
N ASP A 69 19.13 12.19 10.63
CA ASP A 69 19.97 10.98 10.45
C ASP A 69 20.99 11.12 9.29
N GLU A 70 21.45 12.34 8.97
CA GLU A 70 22.52 12.55 7.96
C GLU A 70 23.95 12.24 8.50
N ASP A 71 24.12 11.71 9.72
CA ASP A 71 25.46 11.50 10.33
C ASP A 71 25.63 10.22 11.19
N ASP A 72 24.80 9.19 11.08
CA ASP A 72 25.06 7.88 11.74
C ASP A 72 25.14 6.73 10.71
N GLU A 73 26.28 6.66 10.00
CA GLU A 73 26.74 5.45 9.29
C GLU A 73 27.26 4.36 10.28
N ASP A 74 26.63 4.18 11.42
CA ASP A 74 26.97 3.15 12.41
C ASP A 74 25.73 2.29 12.72
N ASP A 75 25.15 1.66 11.69
CA ASP A 75 24.31 0.47 11.88
C ASP A 75 25.26 -0.71 12.15
N ASP A 76 25.76 -0.76 13.38
CA ASP A 76 26.29 -1.97 13.98
C ASP A 76 25.16 -3.01 13.93
N GLU A 77 25.21 -3.88 12.91
CA GLU A 77 24.40 -5.09 12.79
C GLU A 77 24.48 -5.85 14.13
N ASP A 78 23.49 -5.64 15.00
CA ASP A 78 23.37 -6.32 16.28
C ASP A 78 23.34 -7.83 16.01
N ASP A 79 24.45 -8.45 16.40
CA ASP A 79 24.77 -9.87 16.41
C ASP A 79 23.59 -10.65 17.02
N ILE A 80 22.66 -11.10 16.16
CA ILE A 80 21.63 -12.10 16.51
C ILE A 80 22.34 -13.43 16.77
N ASP A 81 22.91 -13.56 17.97
CA ASP A 81 23.33 -14.84 18.54
C ASP A 81 22.05 -15.63 18.90
N VAL A 82 21.48 -16.27 17.88
CA VAL A 82 20.40 -17.23 18.06
C VAL A 82 21.02 -18.49 18.67
N ASP A 83 21.09 -18.52 20.00
CA ASP A 83 21.45 -19.72 20.76
C ASP A 83 20.29 -20.73 20.63
N VAL A 84 20.28 -21.49 19.53
CA VAL A 84 19.38 -22.63 19.32
C VAL A 84 19.94 -23.81 20.12
N ASP A 85 19.70 -23.81 21.42
CA ASP A 85 19.74 -25.03 22.23
C ASP A 85 18.32 -25.63 22.20
N ASP A 86 18.03 -26.39 21.14
CA ASP A 86 16.85 -27.25 21.06
C ASP A 86 17.32 -28.69 20.89
N ASP A 87 17.76 -29.27 22.01
CA ASP A 87 17.96 -30.70 22.19
C ASP A 87 16.89 -31.16 23.19
N ASP A 88 15.70 -31.48 22.68
CA ASP A 88 14.80 -32.43 23.35
C ASP A 88 14.21 -33.40 22.30
N ASP A 89 14.86 -34.56 22.28
CA ASP A 89 14.52 -35.83 21.66
C ASP A 89 13.20 -36.40 22.22
N ASP A 90 12.19 -36.69 21.39
CA ASP A 90 11.32 -37.87 21.55
C ASP A 90 10.41 -38.10 20.32
N ASP A 91 10.80 -39.09 19.51
CA ASP A 91 9.99 -40.22 19.03
C ASP A 91 8.47 -40.00 18.82
N ASP A 92 8.03 -39.88 17.57
CA ASP A 92 6.71 -40.37 17.15
C ASP A 92 6.79 -40.95 15.73
N GLU A 93 7.03 -42.26 15.73
CA GLU A 93 6.86 -43.24 14.68
C GLU A 93 5.50 -43.09 13.97
N HIS A 94 5.48 -42.47 12.79
CA HIS A 94 4.33 -42.54 11.89
C HIS A 94 4.68 -43.30 10.61
N GLU A 95 4.10 -44.49 10.59
CA GLU A 95 4.00 -45.53 9.57
C GLU A 95 4.06 -45.00 8.12
N ASP A 96 4.95 -45.61 7.33
CA ASP A 96 4.86 -45.66 5.87
C ASP A 96 3.45 -46.14 5.48
N ASP A 97 2.59 -45.23 5.02
CA ASP A 97 1.35 -45.60 4.33
C ASP A 97 1.64 -45.62 2.82
N ASP A 98 1.32 -46.77 2.26
CA ASP A 98 1.76 -47.26 0.97
C ASP A 98 1.36 -46.36 -0.21
N GLU A 99 2.24 -46.35 -1.21
CA GLU A 99 1.98 -45.88 -2.57
C GLU A 99 0.78 -46.65 -3.19
N ASP A 100 -0.23 -45.93 -3.67
CA ASP A 100 -1.13 -46.32 -4.78
C ASP A 100 -1.62 -44.99 -5.38
N ASP A 101 -1.03 -44.52 -6.48
CA ASP A 101 -1.41 -44.83 -7.87
C ASP A 101 -2.87 -44.43 -8.16
N ASP A 102 -3.05 -43.35 -8.92
CA ASP A 102 -4.03 -43.28 -10.01
C ASP A 102 -3.81 -41.96 -10.77
N GLU A 103 -3.22 -42.10 -11.95
CA GLU A 103 -3.27 -41.15 -13.05
C GLU A 103 -4.73 -40.82 -13.38
N ASP A 104 -5.09 -39.54 -13.54
CA ASP A 104 -6.02 -39.18 -14.60
C ASP A 104 -5.68 -37.80 -15.18
N ASP A 105 -5.27 -37.90 -16.42
CA ASP A 105 -5.19 -36.90 -17.48
C ASP A 105 -6.61 -36.35 -17.72
N ASP A 106 -6.77 -35.03 -17.86
CA ASP A 106 -7.85 -34.45 -18.66
C ASP A 106 -7.55 -32.95 -18.89
N ASP A 107 -6.94 -32.71 -20.05
CA ASP A 107 -7.02 -31.48 -20.83
C ASP A 107 -8.44 -30.88 -20.81
N GLU A 108 -8.57 -29.55 -20.76
CA GLU A 108 -9.52 -28.83 -21.62
C GLU A 108 -9.13 -27.33 -21.69
N ASP A 109 -8.58 -26.98 -22.86
CA ASP A 109 -8.59 -25.65 -23.48
C ASP A 109 -10.01 -25.02 -23.46
N ASP A 110 -10.06 -23.70 -23.35
CA ASP A 110 -11.01 -22.72 -23.94
C ASP A 110 -11.23 -21.57 -22.93
N ASP A 111 -11.34 -20.31 -23.27
CA ASP A 111 -11.28 -19.56 -24.51
C ASP A 111 -11.23 -18.09 -24.04
N ASP A 112 -10.47 -17.27 -24.74
CA ASP A 112 -10.80 -15.90 -25.15
C ASP A 112 -12.04 -15.24 -24.48
N ASP A 113 -11.80 -14.24 -23.62
CA ASP A 113 -12.73 -13.12 -23.45
C ASP A 113 -11.89 -11.81 -23.41
N ASP A 114 -11.36 -11.46 -24.59
CA ASP A 114 -11.03 -10.08 -24.94
C ASP A 114 -12.34 -9.27 -24.98
N VAL A 115 -12.79 -8.77 -23.83
CA VAL A 115 -13.80 -7.70 -23.77
C VAL A 115 -13.14 -6.36 -24.10
N ASP A 116 -12.97 -6.10 -25.40
CA ASP A 116 -12.84 -4.75 -25.94
C ASP A 116 -14.22 -4.06 -25.81
N GLU A 117 -14.44 -3.37 -24.70
CA GLU A 117 -15.55 -2.42 -24.54
C GLU A 117 -15.13 -1.00 -24.98
N ASP A 118 -14.68 -0.90 -26.23
CA ASP A 118 -14.68 0.32 -27.06
C ASP A 118 -16.14 0.68 -27.47
N ASP A 119 -17.05 0.83 -26.49
CA ASP A 119 -18.43 1.28 -26.72
C ASP A 119 -18.93 2.18 -25.57
N LEU A 120 -18.21 3.28 -25.31
CA LEU A 120 -18.75 4.47 -24.64
C LEU A 120 -18.28 5.74 -25.36
N ASP A 121 -18.44 5.76 -26.68
CA ASP A 121 -18.53 7.00 -27.46
C ASP A 121 -20.01 7.37 -27.61
N ASP A 122 -20.33 8.67 -27.64
CA ASP A 122 -21.66 9.31 -27.74
C ASP A 122 -22.47 9.51 -26.43
N ILE A 123 -21.96 10.39 -25.55
CA ILE A 123 -22.84 11.37 -24.86
C ILE A 123 -22.39 12.78 -25.26
N ASP A 124 -22.55 13.11 -26.54
CA ASP A 124 -22.78 14.48 -26.98
C ASP A 124 -24.27 14.78 -26.80
N GLU A 125 -24.67 15.21 -25.59
CA GLU A 125 -25.94 15.91 -25.41
C GLU A 125 -25.66 17.41 -25.41
N ASP A 126 -25.52 17.93 -26.63
CA ASP A 126 -25.69 19.34 -26.97
C ASP A 126 -27.07 19.82 -26.49
N GLU A 127 -27.18 20.31 -25.25
CA GLU A 127 -28.31 21.16 -24.85
C GLU A 127 -27.96 22.65 -25.10
N ASP A 128 -27.95 23.02 -26.39
CA ASP A 128 -28.11 24.40 -26.82
C ASP A 128 -29.51 24.91 -26.43
N VAL A 129 -29.63 25.53 -25.25
CA VAL A 129 -30.83 26.29 -24.85
C VAL A 129 -30.46 27.75 -24.58
N VAL A 130 -30.49 28.51 -25.67
CA VAL A 130 -30.93 29.90 -25.86
C VAL A 130 -30.56 30.98 -24.81
N ASP A 131 -29.68 31.87 -25.26
CA ASP A 131 -29.69 33.35 -25.12
C ASP A 131 -30.95 33.94 -24.43
N ASP A 132 -30.79 34.47 -23.21
CA ASP A 132 -31.60 35.59 -22.72
C ASP A 132 -30.67 36.70 -22.19
N PRO A 133 -30.44 37.76 -22.98
CA PRO A 133 -29.69 38.92 -22.56
C PRO A 133 -30.65 40.11 -22.34
N ASP A 134 -31.57 40.07 -21.38
CA ASP A 134 -32.20 41.30 -20.88
C ASP A 134 -32.93 41.11 -19.54
N GLU A 135 -32.25 41.39 -18.42
CA GLU A 135 -32.96 42.00 -17.29
C GLU A 135 -32.19 43.21 -16.74
N VAL A 136 -32.86 44.35 -16.89
CA VAL A 136 -32.48 45.73 -16.59
C VAL A 136 -32.46 46.09 -15.11
#